data_AF-A0A7J4JM86-F1
#
_entry.id   AF-A0A7J4JM86-F1
#
_cell.length_a   1.000
_cell.length_b   1.000
_cell.length_c   1.000
_cell.angle_alpha   90.00
_cell.angle_beta   90.00
_cell.angle_gamma   90.00
#
_symmetry.space_group_name_H-M   'P 1'
#
loop_
_entity.id
_entity.type
_entity.pdbx_description
1 polymer ?
#
loop_
_entity_poly.entity_id
_entity_poly.type
_entity_poly.pdbx_seq_one_letter_code
_entity_poly.pdbx_strand_id
1 'polypeptide(L)'
;RGHLSALRWIAARSSKVIVAIGSADKGYEPENPFTSSERIRMVRGQLKDAGLLKKCLIAQVTDVNDNNRWVQHVDANVPKYDMAYSNNALVKRLMRKAGR
;
A
#
# COMPACT_ATOMS: atom_id res chain seq x y z
N ARG A 1 -4.02 -14.39 -5.00
CA ARG A 1 -4.85 -14.13 -6.21
C ARG A 1 -5.65 -12.82 -6.09
N GLY A 2 -6.35 -12.54 -4.98
CA GLY A 2 -7.12 -11.29 -4.80
C GLY A 2 -6.32 -9.99 -4.97
N HIS A 3 -5.18 -9.84 -4.29
CA HIS A 3 -4.36 -8.62 -4.39
C HIS A 3 -3.90 -8.31 -5.82
N LEU A 4 -3.46 -9.33 -6.58
CA LEU A 4 -3.00 -9.14 -7.97
C LEU A 4 -4.15 -8.71 -8.89
N SER A 5 -5.35 -9.29 -8.72
CA SER A 5 -6.53 -8.89 -9.51
C SER A 5 -6.92 -7.44 -9.23
N ALA A 6 -6.95 -7.02 -7.97
CA ALA A 6 -7.19 -5.62 -7.60
C ALA A 6 -6.12 -4.69 -8.20
N LEU A 7 -4.85 -5.10 -8.14
CA LEU A 7 -3.75 -4.31 -8.68
C LEU A 7 -3.83 -4.16 -10.19
N ARG A 8 -4.21 -5.20 -10.94
CA ARG A 8 -4.45 -5.11 -12.39
C ARG A 8 -5.60 -4.15 -12.70
N TRP A 9 -6.69 -4.23 -11.94
CA TRP A 9 -7.84 -3.34 -12.11
C TRP A 9 -7.48 -1.87 -11.86
N ILE A 10 -6.69 -1.58 -10.82
CA ILE A 10 -6.19 -0.23 -10.52
C ILE A 10 -5.20 0.23 -11.59
N ALA A 11 -4.23 -0.63 -11.95
CA ALA A 11 -3.22 -0.31 -12.95
C ALA A 11 -3.82 -0.03 -14.34
N ALA A 12 -5.00 -0.56 -14.68
CA ALA A 12 -5.69 -0.21 -15.92
C ALA A 12 -6.27 1.22 -15.91
N ARG A 13 -6.45 1.84 -14.74
CA ARG A 13 -7.11 3.16 -14.54
C ARG A 13 -6.17 4.27 -14.08
N SER A 14 -4.91 3.95 -13.83
CA SER A 14 -3.93 4.89 -13.30
C SER A 14 -2.66 4.90 -14.15
N SER A 15 -1.97 6.03 -14.23
CA SER A 15 -0.69 6.15 -14.96
C SER A 15 0.47 5.50 -14.19
N LYS A 16 0.49 5.68 -12.86
CA LYS A 16 1.38 5.04 -11.90
C LYS A 16 0.56 4.55 -10.71
N VAL A 17 1.08 3.55 -9.99
CA VAL A 17 0.43 2.99 -8.80
C VAL A 17 1.43 2.92 -7.66
N ILE A 18 1.05 3.41 -6.48
CA ILE A 18 1.82 3.21 -5.25
C ILE A 18 1.20 2.04 -4.49
N VAL A 19 2.00 1.02 -4.22
CA VAL A 19 1.64 -0.12 -3.38
C VAL A 19 2.22 0.10 -2.00
N ALA A 20 1.39 0.55 -1.06
CA ALA A 20 1.79 0.73 0.33
C ALA A 20 1.77 -0.61 1.08
N ILE A 21 2.92 -0.99 1.62
CA ILE A 21 3.07 -2.13 2.54
C ILE A 21 2.87 -1.57 3.95
N GLY A 22 1.68 -1.75 4.50
CA GLY A 22 1.32 -1.34 5.86
C GLY A 22 1.98 -2.22 6.94
N SER A 23 1.94 -1.75 8.19
CA SER A 23 2.58 -2.42 9.34
C SER A 23 4.03 -2.81 9.03
N ALA A 24 4.77 -1.93 8.36
CA ALA A 24 6.12 -2.23 7.87
C ALA A 24 7.14 -2.47 8.99
N ASP A 25 6.83 -2.04 10.20
CA ASP A 25 7.57 -2.28 11.44
C ASP A 25 7.40 -3.71 11.99
N LYS A 26 6.41 -4.47 11.50
CA LYS A 26 6.09 -5.82 11.99
C LYS A 26 6.73 -6.92 11.15
N GLY A 27 7.05 -8.03 11.83
CA GLY A 27 7.59 -9.25 11.25
C GLY A 27 7.81 -10.30 12.33
N TYR A 28 7.79 -11.58 11.96
CA TYR A 28 7.93 -12.71 12.88
C TYR A 28 6.87 -12.77 13.99
N GLU A 29 5.66 -12.27 13.71
CA GLU A 29 4.47 -12.36 14.58
C GLU A 29 3.42 -13.29 13.94
N PRO A 30 2.52 -13.93 14.71
CA PRO A 30 1.48 -14.79 14.15
C PRO A 30 0.61 -14.09 13.08
N GLU A 31 0.26 -12.82 13.31
CA GLU A 31 -0.53 -12.00 12.40
C GLU A 31 0.33 -11.37 11.29
N ASN A 32 1.63 -11.18 11.53
CA ASN A 32 2.59 -10.60 10.59
C ASN A 32 3.83 -11.49 10.47
N PRO A 33 3.71 -12.67 9.83
CA PRO A 33 4.79 -13.65 9.81
C PRO A 33 5.99 -13.20 8.98
N PHE A 34 5.81 -12.23 8.08
CA PHE A 34 6.83 -11.75 7.16
C PHE A 34 7.25 -10.31 7.48
N THR A 35 8.55 -10.07 7.48
CA THR A 35 9.13 -8.73 7.53
C THR A 35 8.69 -7.88 6.33
N SER A 36 8.80 -6.56 6.43
CA SER A 36 8.53 -5.67 5.29
C SER A 36 9.41 -6.01 4.08
N SER A 37 10.68 -6.34 4.29
CA SER A 37 11.63 -6.73 3.24
C SER A 37 11.18 -7.99 2.49
N GLU A 38 10.69 -9.00 3.20
CA GLU A 38 10.14 -10.22 2.59
C GLU A 38 8.88 -9.91 1.79
N ARG A 39 7.97 -9.12 2.35
CA ARG A 39 6.74 -8.69 1.67
C ARG A 39 7.05 -7.87 0.41
N ILE A 40 8.04 -6.99 0.45
CA ILE A 40 8.52 -6.25 -0.72
C ILE A 40 9.04 -7.20 -1.79
N ARG A 41 9.87 -8.21 -1.42
CA ARG A 41 10.36 -9.21 -2.38
C ARG A 41 9.21 -9.97 -3.04
N MET A 42 8.23 -10.42 -2.26
CA MET A 42 7.04 -11.12 -2.75
C MET A 42 6.24 -10.24 -3.73
N VAL A 43 5.92 -9.00 -3.35
CA VAL A 43 5.16 -8.07 -4.18
C VAL A 43 5.93 -7.70 -5.44
N ARG A 44 7.25 -7.46 -5.34
CA ARG A 44 8.11 -7.14 -6.48
C ARG A 44 8.16 -8.30 -7.48
N GLY A 45 8.25 -9.54 -7.01
CA GLY A 45 8.17 -10.74 -7.86
C GLY A 45 6.84 -10.79 -8.62
N GLN A 46 5.72 -10.66 -7.92
CA GLN A 46 4.38 -10.65 -8.53
C GLN A 46 4.19 -9.51 -9.54
N LEU A 47 4.72 -8.33 -9.24
CA LEU A 47 4.71 -7.19 -10.15
C LEU A 47 5.52 -7.44 -11.42
N LYS A 48 6.68 -8.10 -11.29
CA LYS A 48 7.53 -8.48 -12.42
C LYS A 48 6.81 -9.47 -13.32
N ASP A 49 6.27 -10.54 -12.74
CA ASP A 49 5.57 -11.61 -13.48
C ASP A 49 4.30 -11.09 -14.17
N ALA A 50 3.66 -10.07 -13.59
CA ALA A 50 2.49 -9.41 -14.18
C ALA A 50 2.81 -8.31 -15.21
N GLY A 51 4.09 -8.00 -15.46
CA GLY A 51 4.49 -6.90 -16.35
C GLY A 51 4.19 -5.50 -15.79
N LEU A 52 3.92 -5.38 -14.49
CA LEU A 52 3.52 -4.13 -13.82
C LEU A 52 4.67 -3.41 -13.10
N LEU A 53 5.87 -4.00 -13.09
CA LEU A 53 7.01 -3.51 -12.31
C LEU A 53 7.40 -2.05 -12.62
N LYS A 54 7.35 -1.62 -13.89
CA LYS A 54 7.67 -0.23 -14.27
C LYS A 54 6.56 0.77 -13.94
N LYS A 55 5.35 0.28 -13.69
CA LYS A 55 4.15 1.08 -13.43
C LYS A 55 3.92 1.28 -11.93
N CYS A 56 4.44 0.39 -11.10
CA CYS A 56 4.22 0.39 -9.67
C CYS A 56 5.47 0.83 -8.89
N LEU A 57 5.25 1.60 -7.82
CA LEU A 57 6.23 1.89 -6.79
C LEU A 57 5.78 1.21 -5.49
N ILE A 58 6.71 0.61 -4.77
CA ILE A 58 6.43 -0.01 -3.47
C ILE A 58 6.91 0.94 -2.38
N ALA A 59 6.02 1.31 -1.46
CA ALA A 59 6.34 2.16 -0.32
C ALA A 59 6.07 1.39 0.97
N GLN A 60 6.85 1.67 2.01
CA GLN A 60 6.66 1.10 3.34
C GLN A 60 5.96 2.12 4.21
N VAL A 61 4.92 1.69 4.92
CA VAL A 61 4.18 2.54 5.86
C VAL A 61 4.09 1.79 7.17
N THR A 62 4.73 2.31 8.21
CA THR A 62 4.64 1.77 9.57
C THR A 62 3.30 2.16 10.20
N ASP A 63 2.89 1.39 11.20
CA ASP A 63 1.71 1.76 11.97
C ASP A 63 2.01 2.98 12.87
N VAL A 64 1.01 3.82 13.09
CA VAL A 64 1.05 4.89 14.09
C VAL A 64 -0.15 4.72 15.02
N ASN A 65 0.07 4.91 16.32
CA ASN A 65 -0.98 4.78 17.35
C ASN A 65 -1.90 6.03 17.40
N ASP A 66 -2.10 6.70 16.27
CA ASP A 66 -2.99 7.85 16.14
C ASP A 66 -3.63 7.90 14.74
N ASN A 67 -4.92 7.57 14.70
CA ASN A 67 -5.73 7.60 13.48
C ASN A 67 -5.83 9.00 12.86
N ASN A 68 -5.75 10.07 13.65
CA ASN A 68 -5.81 11.44 13.12
C ASN A 68 -4.52 11.82 12.37
N ARG A 69 -3.39 11.25 12.77
CA ARG A 69 -2.09 11.47 12.14
C ARG A 69 -1.78 10.46 11.04
N TRP A 70 -2.52 9.35 10.97
CA TRP A 70 -2.24 8.26 10.04
C TRP A 70 -2.20 8.70 8.57
N VAL A 71 -3.11 9.56 8.11
CA VAL A 71 -3.09 10.04 6.71
C VAL A 71 -1.88 10.92 6.44
N GLN A 72 -1.54 11.83 7.35
CA GLN A 72 -0.33 12.66 7.24
C GLN A 72 0.94 11.80 7.23
N HIS A 73 0.95 10.74 8.04
CA HIS A 73 2.03 9.76 8.07
C HIS A 73 2.15 9.02 6.74
N VAL A 74 1.04 8.58 6.14
CA VAL A 74 1.05 7.98 4.79
C VAL A 74 1.62 8.99 3.79
N ASP A 75 1.07 10.21 3.76
CA ASP A 75 1.47 11.26 2.83
C ASP A 75 2.97 11.62 2.92
N ALA A 76 3.58 11.49 4.10
CA ALA A 76 5.00 11.71 4.31
C ALA A 76 5.89 10.56 3.80
N ASN A 77 5.35 9.34 3.70
CA ASN A 77 6.10 8.13 3.34
C ASN A 77 5.89 7.70 1.88
N VAL A 78 5.01 8.38 1.13
CA VAL A 78 4.71 8.05 -0.26
C VAL A 78 4.83 9.27 -1.16
N PRO A 79 5.14 9.10 -2.46
CA PRO A 79 5.02 10.19 -3.43
C PRO A 79 3.58 10.73 -3.48
N LYS A 80 3.41 11.97 -3.94
CA LYS A 80 2.08 12.56 -4.15
C LYS A 80 1.20 11.64 -5.00
N TYR A 81 -0.07 11.56 -4.63
CA TYR A 81 -1.08 10.73 -5.29
C TYR A 81 -2.42 11.48 -5.34
N ASP A 82 -3.23 11.13 -6.33
CA ASP A 82 -4.53 11.79 -6.58
C ASP A 82 -5.71 11.01 -5.99
N MET A 83 -5.56 9.69 -5.77
CA MET A 83 -6.62 8.82 -5.29
C MET A 83 -6.08 7.64 -4.49
N ALA A 84 -6.75 7.31 -3.38
CA ALA A 84 -6.46 6.14 -2.56
C ALA A 84 -7.50 5.02 -2.75
N TYR A 85 -7.04 3.77 -2.86
CA TYR A 85 -7.91 2.58 -2.92
C TYR A 85 -7.76 1.76 -1.63
N SER A 86 -8.86 1.43 -0.96
CA SER A 86 -8.84 0.56 0.21
C SER A 86 -10.16 -0.19 0.39
N ASN A 87 -10.06 -1.45 0.81
CA ASN A 87 -11.24 -2.20 1.26
C ASN A 87 -11.56 -1.98 2.75
N ASN A 88 -10.64 -1.35 3.50
CA ASN A 88 -10.82 -1.09 4.92
C ASN A 88 -11.71 0.16 5.13
N ALA A 89 -12.80 0.02 5.87
CA ALA A 89 -13.76 1.10 6.12
C ALA A 89 -13.15 2.28 6.92
N LEU A 90 -12.27 2.00 7.88
CA LEU A 90 -11.55 3.01 8.64
C LEU A 90 -10.63 3.81 7.73
N VAL A 91 -9.80 3.14 6.92
CA VAL A 91 -8.88 3.80 5.98
C VAL A 91 -9.64 4.71 5.01
N LYS A 92 -10.74 4.21 4.43
CA LYS A 92 -11.61 5.01 3.55
C LYS A 92 -12.13 6.27 4.25
N ARG A 93 -12.56 6.15 5.51
CA ARG A 93 -13.06 7.28 6.29
C ARG A 93 -11.97 8.32 6.58
N LEU A 94 -10.78 7.86 6.96
CA LEU A 94 -9.64 8.73 7.27
C LEU A 94 -9.17 9.48 6.03
N MET A 95 -8.97 8.78 4.90
CA MET A 95 -8.57 9.40 3.63
C MET A 95 -9.57 10.47 3.18
N ARG A 96 -10.87 10.15 3.18
CA ARG A 96 -11.92 11.13 2.81
C ARG A 96 -11.93 12.36 3.71
N LYS A 97 -11.76 12.19 5.02
CA LYS A 97 -11.69 13.31 5.98
C LYS A 97 -10.49 14.23 5.68
N ALA A 98 -9.41 13.67 5.16
CA ALA A 98 -8.21 14.40 4.76
C ALA A 98 -8.26 14.96 3.32
N GLY A 99 -9.37 14.79 2.59
CA GLY A 99 -9.49 15.23 1.20
C GLY A 99 -8.69 14.38 0.21
N ARG A 100 -8.52 13.09 0.51
CA ARG A 100 -7.86 12.08 -0.33
C ARG A 100 -8.86 11.08 -0.92
#